data_AF-A0A2D5ZUL7-F1
#
_entry.id   AF-A0A2D5ZUL7-F1
#
_cell.length_a   1.000
_cell.length_b   1.000
_cell.length_c   1.000
_cell.angle_alpha   90.00
_cell.angle_beta   90.00
_cell.angle_gamma   90.00
#
_symmetry.space_group_name_H-M   'P 1'
#
loop_
_entity.id
_entity.type
_entity.pdbx_description
1 polymer ?
#
loop_
_entity_poly.entity_id
_entity_poly.type
_entity_poly.pdbx_seq_one_letter_code
_entity_poly.pdbx_strand_id
1 'polypeptide(L)'
;MQNGVRFLIFSFLAMASAAFIGVNDLTAEYRYKDRKPDQVKALGTETLIEAMHSLKLDCESQAERFQIEQAHLQISGPFCDKQHSQVSISNMTNGFEGTTFAVNGTQFVSDYLYLDPGANQLRITYGSGSRQQVQDLVVFRTSKQPAN
;
A
#
# COMPACT_ATOMS: atom_id res chain seq x y z
N MET A 1 7.09 45.99 58.05
CA MET A 1 7.99 45.47 59.09
C MET A 1 7.79 43.96 59.20
N GLN A 2 8.85 43.21 59.51
CA GLN A 2 8.97 41.74 59.68
C GLN A 2 9.19 40.95 58.38
N ASN A 3 10.45 40.61 58.06
CA ASN A 3 11.22 39.40 58.43
C ASN A 3 10.89 38.26 57.43
N GLY A 4 11.77 37.75 56.56
CA GLY A 4 13.22 37.64 56.62
C GLY A 4 13.63 36.26 57.13
N VAL A 5 13.49 35.21 56.30
CA VAL A 5 14.23 33.94 56.49
C VAL A 5 14.65 33.40 55.12
N ARG A 6 15.96 33.40 54.90
CA ARG A 6 16.68 32.66 53.86
C ARG A 6 16.98 31.27 54.39
N PHE A 7 16.81 30.22 53.58
CA PHE A 7 17.49 28.95 53.81
C PHE A 7 18.12 28.43 52.52
N LEU A 8 19.37 28.00 52.67
CA LEU A 8 20.32 27.59 51.65
C LEU A 8 20.17 26.10 51.31
N ILE A 9 20.29 25.81 50.01
CA ILE A 9 21.10 24.76 49.34
C ILE A 9 21.03 23.32 49.88
N PHE A 10 20.64 22.37 49.02
CA PHE A 10 21.45 21.18 48.73
C PHE A 10 21.28 20.75 47.27
N SER A 11 22.35 20.96 46.50
CA SER A 11 22.58 20.32 45.20
C SER A 11 22.76 18.82 45.40
N PHE A 12 22.06 18.01 44.61
CA PHE A 12 22.53 16.66 44.29
C PHE A 12 22.61 16.50 42.77
N LEU A 13 23.87 16.49 42.33
CA LEU A 13 24.33 16.09 41.01
C LEU A 13 24.69 14.60 41.09
N ALA A 14 24.06 13.76 40.27
CA ALA A 14 24.54 12.43 39.88
C ALA A 14 23.88 12.10 38.54
N MET A 15 24.53 12.39 37.41
CA MET A 15 25.49 11.56 36.66
C MET A 15 25.02 10.15 36.27
N ALA A 16 24.95 9.98 34.94
CA ALA A 16 25.13 8.77 34.13
C ALA A 16 24.04 7.67 34.27
N SER A 17 23.59 7.00 33.20
CA SER A 17 24.35 6.52 32.05
C SER A 17 23.44 6.32 30.83
N ALA A 18 23.96 6.67 29.66
CA ALA A 18 23.47 6.13 28.39
C ALA A 18 23.79 4.63 28.32
N ALA A 19 22.83 3.82 27.90
CA ALA A 19 23.07 2.49 27.36
C ALA A 19 22.42 2.43 25.98
N PHE A 20 23.28 2.46 24.98
CA PHE A 20 23.00 2.21 23.59
C PHE A 20 23.26 0.70 23.33
N ILE A 21 22.58 0.19 22.29
CA ILE A 21 22.78 -1.09 21.60
C ILE A 21 21.96 -2.28 22.12
N GLY A 22 21.08 -2.74 21.24
CA GLY A 22 20.39 -4.02 21.27
C GLY A 22 19.54 -4.18 20.02
N VAL A 23 20.15 -4.02 18.84
CA VAL A 23 19.54 -4.39 17.56
C VAL A 23 19.54 -5.91 17.54
N ASN A 24 18.43 -6.54 17.92
CA ASN A 24 18.22 -7.96 17.66
C ASN A 24 17.41 -8.10 16.38
N ASP A 25 18.18 -8.37 15.34
CA ASP A 25 17.90 -9.26 14.23
C ASP A 25 16.48 -9.86 14.15
N LEU A 26 15.83 -9.47 13.04
CA LEU A 26 15.15 -10.34 12.09
C LEU A 26 15.06 -11.82 12.48
N THR A 27 13.84 -12.28 12.73
CA THR A 27 13.23 -13.42 12.02
C THR A 27 11.79 -13.55 12.49
N ALA A 28 10.88 -12.83 11.83
CA ALA A 28 9.49 -13.26 11.80
C ALA A 28 9.45 -14.53 10.94
N GLU A 29 9.68 -15.66 11.59
CA GLU A 29 9.47 -16.99 11.03
C GLU A 29 7.97 -17.11 10.73
N TYR A 30 7.58 -16.82 9.48
CA TYR A 30 6.25 -17.14 8.98
C TYR A 30 6.11 -18.67 9.03
N ARG A 31 5.50 -19.18 10.11
CA ARG A 31 5.01 -20.56 10.18
C ARG A 31 3.91 -20.73 9.14
N TYR A 32 4.31 -21.12 7.94
CA TYR A 32 3.45 -21.69 6.92
C TYR A 32 2.89 -23.01 7.48
N LYS A 33 1.69 -22.95 8.07
CA LYS A 33 0.95 -24.15 8.49
C LYS A 33 0.73 -25.03 7.28
N ASP A 34 1.34 -26.22 7.34
CA ASP A 34 1.05 -27.46 6.63
C ASP A 34 -0.21 -27.43 5.75
N ARG A 35 -0.05 -27.08 4.47
CA ARG A 35 -0.96 -27.56 3.42
C ARG A 35 -0.43 -28.91 2.95
N LYS A 36 -1.30 -29.92 3.00
CA LYS A 36 -1.07 -31.28 2.51
C LYS A 36 -0.47 -31.27 1.09
N PRO A 37 0.59 -32.06 0.80
CA PRO A 37 1.35 -31.98 -0.44
C PRO A 37 0.72 -32.74 -1.64
N ASP A 38 -0.60 -32.89 -1.70
CA ASP A 38 -1.25 -33.77 -2.69
C ASP A 38 -2.17 -33.05 -3.68
N GLN A 39 -1.85 -31.80 -4.06
CA GLN A 39 -2.43 -31.14 -5.25
C GLN A 39 -1.44 -30.09 -5.82
N VAL A 40 -0.17 -30.43 -6.06
CA VAL A 40 0.62 -29.64 -7.02
C VAL A 40 0.18 -30.06 -8.41
N LYS A 41 -1.02 -29.61 -8.79
CA LYS A 41 -1.43 -29.58 -10.20
C LYS A 41 -0.42 -28.67 -10.87
N ALA A 42 0.34 -29.22 -11.83
CA ALA A 42 1.41 -28.54 -12.53
C ALA A 42 1.02 -27.09 -12.78
N LEU A 43 1.67 -26.17 -12.05
CA LEU A 43 1.57 -24.74 -12.29
C LEU A 43 2.25 -24.58 -13.63
N GLY A 44 1.45 -24.65 -14.70
CA GLY A 44 1.90 -24.23 -16.02
C GLY A 44 2.56 -22.88 -15.81
N THR A 45 3.71 -22.68 -16.45
CA THR A 45 4.31 -21.37 -16.62
C THR A 45 3.29 -20.47 -17.30
N GLU A 46 2.36 -19.91 -16.51
CA GLU A 46 1.65 -18.70 -16.84
C GLU A 46 2.76 -17.66 -16.94
N THR A 47 3.18 -17.37 -18.18
CA THR A 47 3.87 -16.13 -18.46
C THR A 47 3.10 -15.04 -17.71
N LEU A 48 3.78 -14.29 -16.85
CA LEU A 48 3.19 -13.15 -16.18
C LEU A 48 2.83 -12.14 -17.27
N ILE A 49 1.65 -12.29 -17.86
CA ILE A 49 1.09 -11.32 -18.78
C ILE A 49 0.47 -10.28 -17.87
N GLU A 50 1.16 -9.17 -17.73
CA GLU A 50 0.78 -8.04 -16.89
C GLU A 50 0.06 -7.00 -17.74
N ALA A 51 -1.05 -6.46 -17.23
CA ALA A 51 -1.68 -5.29 -17.82
C ALA A 51 -1.10 -4.03 -17.16
N MET A 52 -0.91 -2.98 -17.95
CA MET A 52 -0.59 -1.64 -17.44
C MET A 52 -1.72 -0.70 -17.83
N HIS A 53 -2.25 0.06 -16.87
CA HIS A 53 -3.28 1.07 -17.11
C HIS A 53 -2.85 2.42 -16.58
N SER A 54 -3.18 3.48 -17.31
CA SER A 54 -2.85 4.85 -16.93
C SER A 54 -4.11 5.59 -16.45
N LEU A 55 -4.10 6.08 -15.22
CA LEU A 55 -5.20 6.80 -14.60
C LEU A 55 -4.72 8.14 -14.05
N LYS A 56 -5.50 9.21 -14.28
CA LYS A 56 -5.24 10.52 -13.67
C LYS A 56 -6.08 10.68 -12.40
N LEU A 57 -5.44 10.99 -11.28
CA LEU A 57 -6.08 11.17 -9.98
C LEU A 57 -6.25 12.65 -9.63
N ASP A 58 -7.23 12.97 -8.78
CA ASP A 58 -7.53 14.34 -8.35
C ASP A 58 -7.93 15.28 -9.50
N CYS A 59 -8.40 14.69 -10.60
CA CYS A 59 -9.00 15.41 -11.72
C CYS A 59 -10.52 15.34 -11.57
N GLU A 60 -11.24 16.23 -12.26
CA GLU A 60 -12.67 16.08 -12.51
C GLU A 60 -12.89 14.77 -13.30
N SER A 61 -12.96 13.66 -12.57
CA SER A 61 -12.86 12.31 -13.12
C SER A 61 -14.12 11.55 -12.77
N GLN A 62 -14.64 10.89 -13.79
CA GLN A 62 -15.82 10.04 -13.69
C GLN A 62 -15.41 8.66 -13.19
N ALA A 63 -16.39 7.89 -12.72
CA ALA A 63 -16.17 6.48 -12.41
C ALA A 63 -15.65 5.76 -13.67
N GLU A 64 -14.40 5.31 -13.62
CA GLU A 64 -13.77 4.64 -14.76
C GLU A 64 -14.10 3.14 -14.73
N ARG A 65 -14.30 2.58 -15.92
CA ARG A 65 -14.54 1.14 -16.10
C ARG A 65 -13.78 0.67 -17.32
N PHE A 66 -13.01 -0.40 -17.18
CA PHE A 66 -12.31 -1.02 -18.30
C PHE A 66 -12.19 -2.53 -18.15
N GLN A 67 -11.78 -3.20 -19.23
CA GLN A 67 -11.65 -4.65 -19.28
C GLN A 67 -10.20 -5.05 -19.54
N ILE A 68 -9.73 -6.12 -18.90
CA ILE A 68 -8.42 -6.72 -19.15
C ILE A 68 -8.53 -8.25 -19.17
N GLU A 69 -7.59 -8.95 -19.81
CA GLU A 69 -7.54 -10.42 -19.78
C GLU A 69 -6.63 -10.94 -18.65
N GLN A 70 -5.71 -10.09 -18.21
CA GLN A 70 -4.61 -10.42 -17.31
C GLN A 70 -5.08 -10.56 -15.86
N ALA A 71 -4.40 -11.44 -15.12
CA ALA A 71 -4.61 -11.59 -13.68
C ALA A 71 -3.96 -10.49 -12.85
N HIS A 72 -2.95 -9.82 -13.43
CA HIS A 72 -2.13 -8.83 -12.75
C HIS A 72 -2.25 -7.49 -13.47
N LEU A 73 -2.53 -6.44 -12.70
CA LEU A 73 -2.71 -5.08 -13.21
C LEU A 73 -1.80 -4.11 -12.45
N GLN A 74 -0.95 -3.39 -13.19
CA GLN A 74 -0.28 -2.21 -12.69
C GLN A 74 -1.05 -0.95 -13.10
N ILE A 75 -1.24 -0.04 -12.16
CA ILE A 75 -1.86 1.26 -12.39
C ILE A 75 -0.81 2.35 -12.13
N SER A 76 -0.75 3.33 -13.03
CA SER A 76 0.12 4.50 -12.86
C SER A 76 -0.53 5.75 -13.41
N GLY A 77 0.01 6.91 -13.07
CA GLY A 77 -0.39 8.15 -13.73
C GLY A 77 -0.18 9.39 -12.88
N PRO A 78 -0.51 10.58 -13.43
CA PRO A 78 -0.29 11.85 -12.77
C PRO A 78 -1.40 12.18 -11.77
N PHE A 79 -1.06 13.04 -10.80
CA PHE A 79 -2.02 13.81 -10.03
C PHE A 79 -2.30 15.14 -10.74
N CYS A 80 -3.57 15.54 -10.88
CA CYS A 80 -3.93 16.75 -11.64
C CYS A 80 -3.60 18.05 -10.90
N ASP A 81 -4.07 18.21 -9.67
CA ASP A 81 -4.10 19.53 -9.02
C ASP A 81 -3.01 19.72 -7.97
N LYS A 82 -2.60 18.64 -7.30
CA LYS A 82 -1.74 18.74 -6.12
C LYS A 82 -0.71 17.64 -6.08
N GLN A 83 0.40 17.95 -5.43
CA GLN A 83 1.35 16.93 -5.05
C GLN A 83 0.78 16.10 -3.91
N HIS A 84 0.76 14.79 -4.08
CA HIS A 84 0.34 13.84 -3.08
C HIS A 84 1.53 12.99 -2.66
N SER A 85 1.84 12.99 -1.37
CA SER A 85 2.96 12.22 -0.81
C SER A 85 2.58 10.77 -0.47
N GLN A 86 1.28 10.46 -0.48
CA GLN A 86 0.72 9.17 -0.10
C GLN A 86 -0.35 8.78 -1.11
N VAL A 87 -0.28 7.52 -1.52
CA VAL A 87 -1.23 6.82 -2.38
C VAL A 87 -1.25 5.37 -1.91
N SER A 88 -2.38 4.71 -2.07
CA SER A 88 -2.60 3.29 -1.80
C SER A 88 -3.69 2.79 -2.74
N ILE A 89 -3.57 1.54 -3.21
CA ILE A 89 -4.60 0.90 -4.01
C ILE A 89 -4.97 -0.43 -3.37
N SER A 90 -6.26 -0.66 -3.21
CA SER A 90 -6.82 -1.88 -2.66
C SER A 90 -7.83 -2.47 -3.63
N ASN A 91 -7.78 -3.78 -3.85
CA ASN A 91 -8.85 -4.52 -4.49
C ASN A 91 -9.85 -4.93 -3.42
N MET A 92 -10.98 -4.22 -3.38
CA MET A 92 -12.05 -4.45 -2.40
C MET A 92 -12.78 -5.78 -2.64
N THR A 93 -12.66 -6.38 -3.82
CA THR A 93 -13.29 -7.67 -4.14
C THR A 93 -12.60 -8.82 -3.42
N ASN A 94 -11.27 -8.85 -3.38
CA ASN A 94 -10.49 -9.95 -2.81
C ASN A 94 -9.62 -9.55 -1.60
N GLY A 95 -9.64 -8.28 -1.21
CA GLY A 95 -8.90 -7.74 -0.07
C GLY A 95 -7.40 -7.54 -0.33
N PHE A 96 -6.93 -7.69 -1.56
CA PHE A 96 -5.53 -7.49 -1.90
C PHE A 96 -5.18 -6.00 -1.88
N GLU A 97 -4.20 -5.61 -1.06
CA GLU A 97 -3.62 -4.27 -1.09
C GLU A 97 -2.33 -4.28 -1.90
N GLY A 98 -2.26 -3.42 -2.91
CA GLY A 98 -1.06 -3.18 -3.68
C GLY A 98 -0.16 -2.14 -3.01
N THR A 99 1.14 -2.34 -3.14
CA THR A 99 2.14 -1.34 -2.81
C THR A 99 2.10 -0.25 -3.87
N THR A 100 2.14 1.01 -3.44
CA THR A 100 2.15 2.15 -4.37
C THR A 100 3.19 3.17 -3.99
N PHE A 101 3.81 3.76 -5.02
CA PHE A 101 4.89 4.71 -4.88
C PHE A 101 4.47 6.04 -5.48
N ALA A 102 4.47 7.11 -4.68
CA ALA A 102 4.38 8.47 -5.17
C ALA A 102 5.76 8.89 -5.70
N VAL A 103 5.85 9.22 -6.98
CA VAL A 103 7.10 9.64 -7.61
C VAL A 103 7.11 11.17 -7.70
N ASN A 104 8.01 11.79 -6.96
CA ASN A 104 8.15 13.25 -6.82
C ASN A 104 6.84 13.96 -6.39
N GLY A 105 5.89 13.21 -5.84
CA GLY A 105 4.56 13.71 -5.46
C GLY A 105 3.63 14.04 -6.62
N THR A 106 4.07 14.03 -7.88
CA THR A 106 3.28 14.46 -9.04
C THR A 106 2.68 13.30 -9.83
N GLN A 107 3.14 12.08 -9.59
CA GLN A 107 2.63 10.87 -10.22
C GLN A 107 2.71 9.69 -9.26
N PHE A 108 2.01 8.61 -9.58
CA PHE A 108 2.08 7.36 -8.85
C PHE A 108 2.32 6.17 -9.77
N VAL A 109 2.82 5.09 -9.19
CA VAL A 109 2.90 3.77 -9.79
C VAL A 109 2.58 2.73 -8.72
N SER A 110 1.77 1.73 -9.05
CA SER A 110 1.52 0.57 -8.20
C SER A 110 2.45 -0.59 -8.54
N ASP A 111 2.55 -1.54 -7.62
CA ASP A 111 2.90 -2.91 -7.98
C ASP A 111 1.75 -3.58 -8.76
N TYR A 112 1.86 -4.89 -8.95
CA TYR A 112 0.85 -5.68 -9.62
C TYR A 112 -0.28 -6.05 -8.65
N LEU A 113 -1.46 -5.53 -8.94
CA LEU A 113 -2.70 -5.87 -8.26
C LEU A 113 -3.25 -7.17 -8.84
N TYR A 114 -3.56 -8.13 -7.97
CA TYR A 114 -4.23 -9.36 -8.37
C TYR A 114 -5.73 -9.12 -8.60
N LEU A 115 -6.23 -9.58 -9.74
CA LEU A 115 -7.64 -9.51 -10.13
C LEU A 115 -8.27 -10.90 -10.22
N ASP A 116 -9.42 -11.05 -9.59
CA ASP A 116 -10.27 -12.23 -9.74
C ASP A 116 -10.96 -12.20 -11.11
N PRO A 117 -11.35 -13.35 -11.69
CA PRO A 117 -12.21 -13.37 -12.87
C PRO A 117 -13.52 -12.58 -12.63
N GLY A 118 -13.93 -11.75 -13.58
CA GLY A 118 -15.13 -10.91 -13.46
C GLY A 118 -14.86 -9.50 -12.94
N ALA A 119 -15.82 -8.93 -12.22
CA ALA A 119 -15.77 -7.55 -11.75
C ALA A 119 -14.91 -7.40 -10.49
N ASN A 120 -13.88 -6.56 -10.56
CA ASN A 120 -13.03 -6.18 -9.44
C ASN A 120 -13.27 -4.72 -9.10
N GLN A 121 -13.61 -4.44 -7.84
CA GLN A 121 -13.75 -3.07 -7.35
C GLN A 121 -12.43 -2.63 -6.74
N LEU A 122 -11.75 -1.69 -7.40
CA LEU A 122 -10.51 -1.12 -6.91
C LEU A 122 -10.80 0.20 -6.23
N ARG A 123 -10.24 0.40 -5.04
CA ARG A 123 -10.29 1.66 -4.31
C ARG A 123 -8.90 2.25 -4.21
N ILE A 124 -8.76 3.44 -4.76
CA ILE A 124 -7.54 4.22 -4.74
C ILE A 124 -7.71 5.31 -3.69
N THR A 125 -6.80 5.36 -2.73
CA THR A 125 -6.81 6.34 -1.67
C THR A 125 -5.52 7.14 -1.69
N TYR A 126 -5.61 8.46 -1.76
CA TYR A 126 -4.45 9.34 -1.93
C TYR A 126 -4.58 10.64 -1.13
N GLY A 127 -3.46 11.33 -0.92
CA GLY A 127 -3.38 12.49 -0.03
C GLY A 127 -2.91 12.12 1.38
N SER A 128 -2.69 13.13 2.24
CA SER A 128 -2.07 12.93 3.56
C SER A 128 -2.94 13.44 4.71
N GLY A 129 -3.00 12.66 5.79
CA GLY A 129 -3.70 13.01 7.03
C GLY A 129 -5.19 13.29 6.81
N SER A 130 -5.68 14.43 7.29
CA SER A 130 -7.09 14.81 7.19
C SER A 130 -7.57 15.20 5.79
N ARG A 131 -6.70 15.13 4.77
CA ARG A 131 -7.00 15.49 3.37
C ARG A 131 -6.98 14.27 2.43
N GLN A 132 -7.26 13.11 2.98
CA GLN A 132 -7.31 11.87 2.21
C GLN A 132 -8.53 11.89 1.26
N GLN A 133 -8.30 11.56 0.00
CA GLN A 133 -9.30 11.45 -1.05
C GLN A 133 -9.41 10.00 -1.52
N VAL A 134 -10.57 9.65 -2.08
CA VAL A 134 -10.89 8.30 -2.51
C VAL A 134 -11.43 8.34 -3.93
N GLN A 135 -10.92 7.44 -4.78
CA GLN A 135 -11.43 7.19 -6.13
C GLN A 135 -11.68 5.69 -6.32
N ASP A 136 -12.91 5.35 -6.67
CA ASP A 136 -13.32 3.96 -6.95
C ASP A 136 -13.29 3.70 -8.47
N LEU A 137 -12.79 2.52 -8.84
CA LEU A 137 -12.62 2.03 -10.21
C LEU A 137 -13.21 0.62 -10.29
N VAL A 138 -13.82 0.27 -11.44
CA VAL A 138 -14.25 -1.12 -11.69
C VAL A 138 -13.49 -1.70 -12.87
N VAL A 139 -12.77 -2.80 -12.63
CA VAL A 139 -12.03 -3.52 -13.67
C VAL A 139 -12.69 -4.88 -13.91
N PHE A 140 -13.04 -5.15 -15.16
CA PHE A 140 -13.59 -6.45 -15.55
C PHE A 140 -12.48 -7.33 -16.13
N ARG A 141 -12.07 -8.35 -15.38
CA ARG A 141 -11.15 -9.35 -15.89
C ARG A 141 -11.92 -10.39 -16.70
N THR A 142 -11.70 -10.44 -18.00
CA THR A 142 -12.19 -11.53 -18.84
C THR A 142 -11.25 -12.72 -18.70
N SER A 143 -11.77 -13.88 -18.29
CA SER A 143 -10.98 -15.11 -18.44
C SER A 143 -10.89 -15.39 -19.94
N LYS A 144 -9.70 -15.35 -20.52
CA LYS A 144 -9.51 -15.88 -21.87
C LYS A 144 -9.95 -17.35 -21.84
N GLN A 145 -11.11 -17.63 -22.41
CA GLN A 145 -11.61 -18.99 -22.46
C GLN A 145 -10.58 -19.79 -23.27
N PRO A 146 -9.96 -20.85 -22.71
CA PRO A 146 -9.10 -21.69 -23.52
C PRO A 146 -9.96 -22.20 -24.69
N ALA A 147 -9.47 -21.98 -25.92
CA ALA A 147 -10.13 -22.52 -27.10
C ALA A 147 -10.23 -24.04 -26.91
N ASN A 148 -11.47 -24.53 -26.87
CA ASN A 148 -11.77 -25.96 -26.83
C ASN A 148 -11.31 -26.64 -28.12
#